data_AF-A0AAE1MYC9-F1
#
_entry.id   AF-A0AAE1MYC9-F1
#
_cell.length_a   1.000
_cell.length_b   1.000
_cell.length_c   1.000
_cell.angle_alpha   90.00
_cell.angle_beta   90.00
_cell.angle_gamma   90.00
#
_symmetry.space_group_name_H-M   'P 1'
#
loop_
_entity.id
_entity.type
_entity.pdbx_description
1 polymer ?
#
loop_
_entity_poly.entity_id
_entity_poly.type
_entity_poly.pdbx_seq_one_letter_code
_entity_poly.pdbx_strand_id
1 'polypeptide(L)'
;MSKEVVKDDYITNEYKRNESFNTRKANIMKKVSELGILCGVEAGAIIFNGDPSDPTPEVWPHHEGVKQLIERCHDRPVPRRTLTIEESIQQRINIAKELLTRKRQENDVEEISQQMIQCLAGKAMPNPTNWNDMKMLVEQTLKNNANIK
;
A
#
# COMPACT_ATOMS: atom_id res chain seq x y z
N MET A 1 20.48 -17.12 2.93
CA MET A 1 20.89 -16.25 1.81
C MET A 1 19.87 -15.12 1.72
N SER A 2 20.19 -13.96 2.31
CA SER A 2 19.37 -12.75 2.17
C SER A 2 19.42 -12.33 0.69
N LYS A 3 18.26 -12.23 0.05
CA LYS A 3 18.18 -11.67 -1.30
C LYS A 3 18.60 -10.21 -1.22
N GLU A 4 19.60 -9.83 -2.02
CA GLU A 4 19.95 -8.44 -2.21
C GLU A 4 18.70 -7.70 -2.71
N VAL A 5 18.35 -6.60 -2.06
CA VAL A 5 17.18 -5.80 -2.43
C VAL A 5 17.49 -5.14 -3.77
N VAL A 6 16.79 -5.57 -4.81
CA VAL A 6 16.95 -5.02 -6.16
C VAL A 6 16.26 -3.67 -6.20
N LYS A 7 17.00 -2.61 -6.55
CA LYS A 7 16.44 -1.28 -6.84
C LYS A 7 15.54 -1.35 -8.08
N ASP A 8 14.43 -0.63 -8.06
CA ASP A 8 13.49 -0.56 -9.18
C ASP A 8 13.96 0.45 -10.25
N ASP A 9 15.15 0.20 -10.79
CA ASP A 9 15.80 1.04 -11.80
C ASP A 9 16.22 0.18 -13.01
N TYR A 10 16.55 0.83 -14.12
CA TYR A 10 17.08 0.14 -15.30
C TYR A 10 18.39 -0.59 -14.99
N ILE A 11 18.43 -1.91 -15.29
CA ILE A 11 19.63 -2.74 -15.09
C ILE A 11 20.63 -2.44 -16.22
N THR A 12 21.69 -1.70 -15.90
CA THR A 12 22.71 -1.31 -16.88
C THR A 12 23.53 -2.49 -17.39
N ASN A 13 23.89 -3.43 -16.51
CA ASN A 13 24.62 -4.65 -16.88
C ASN A 13 23.74 -5.55 -17.76
N GLU A 14 24.15 -5.73 -19.02
CA GLU A 14 23.39 -6.46 -20.03
C GLU A 14 23.17 -7.94 -19.70
N TYR A 15 24.20 -8.65 -19.24
CA TYR A 15 24.10 -10.05 -18.87
C TYR A 15 23.07 -10.24 -17.75
N LYS A 16 23.18 -9.45 -16.67
CA LYS A 16 22.23 -9.48 -15.54
C LYS A 16 20.82 -9.07 -15.98
N ARG A 17 20.71 -8.09 -16.89
CA ARG A 17 19.43 -7.63 -17.44
C ARG A 17 18.75 -8.75 -18.22
N ASN A 18 19.47 -9.46 -19.09
CA ASN A 18 18.93 -10.56 -19.89
C ASN A 18 18.50 -11.77 -19.03
N GLU A 19 19.34 -12.16 -18.06
CA GLU A 19 19.00 -13.23 -17.10
C GLU A 19 17.74 -12.88 -16.28
N SER A 20 17.70 -11.65 -15.75
CA SER A 20 16.55 -11.12 -15.01
C SER A 20 15.30 -11.07 -15.89
N PHE A 21 15.43 -10.60 -17.14
CA PHE A 21 14.32 -10.53 -18.10
C PHE A 21 13.72 -11.91 -18.36
N ASN A 22 14.54 -12.91 -18.71
CA ASN A 22 14.05 -14.27 -18.99
C ASN A 22 13.35 -14.89 -17.77
N THR A 23 13.94 -14.72 -16.58
CA THR A 23 13.38 -15.24 -15.34
C THR A 23 12.06 -14.54 -14.96
N ARG A 24 12.02 -13.19 -15.03
CA ARG A 24 10.83 -12.40 -14.66
C ARG A 24 9.72 -12.58 -15.68
N LYS A 25 10.02 -12.63 -16.98
CA LYS A 25 9.07 -12.89 -18.06
C LYS A 25 8.32 -14.20 -17.83
N ALA A 26 9.05 -15.31 -17.64
CA ALA A 26 8.44 -16.62 -17.39
C ALA A 26 7.54 -16.61 -16.13
N ASN A 27 8.00 -15.94 -15.07
CA ASN A 27 7.21 -15.81 -13.84
C ASN A 27 5.95 -14.96 -14.03
N ILE A 28 6.02 -13.85 -14.78
CA ILE A 28 4.86 -13.00 -15.08
C ILE A 28 3.84 -13.79 -15.90
N MET A 29 4.28 -14.46 -16.96
CA MET A 29 3.39 -15.28 -17.81
C MET A 29 2.67 -16.35 -16.98
N LYS A 30 3.39 -17.03 -16.10
CA LYS A 30 2.79 -17.99 -15.16
C LYS A 30 1.77 -17.33 -14.23
N LYS A 31 2.09 -16.17 -13.66
CA LYS A 31 1.19 -15.46 -12.72
C LYS A 31 -0.08 -14.96 -13.40
N VAL A 32 0.02 -14.49 -14.64
CA VAL A 32 -1.15 -14.07 -15.44
C VAL A 32 -2.04 -15.26 -15.75
N SER A 33 -1.46 -16.41 -16.10
CA SER A 33 -2.19 -17.66 -16.31
C SER A 33 -2.91 -18.13 -15.03
N GLU A 34 -2.20 -18.18 -13.90
CA GLU A 34 -2.77 -18.53 -12.60
C GLU A 34 -3.92 -17.58 -12.22
N LEU A 35 -3.75 -16.26 -12.43
CA LEU A 35 -4.78 -15.27 -12.14
C LEU A 35 -6.04 -15.51 -12.96
N GLY A 36 -5.90 -15.73 -14.28
CA GLY A 36 -7.02 -16.00 -15.17
C GLY A 36 -7.78 -17.27 -14.77
N ILE A 37 -7.05 -18.35 -14.46
CA ILE A 37 -7.64 -19.64 -14.09
C ILE A 37 -8.30 -19.59 -12.70
N LEU A 38 -7.59 -19.10 -11.68
CA LEU A 38 -8.03 -19.18 -10.28
C LEU A 38 -9.15 -18.20 -9.97
N CYS A 39 -9.12 -17.01 -10.58
CA CYS A 39 -10.13 -15.99 -10.34
C CYS A 39 -11.26 -16.02 -11.38
N GLY A 40 -11.17 -16.85 -12.43
CA GLY A 40 -12.15 -16.90 -13.51
C GLY A 40 -12.27 -15.57 -14.26
N VAL A 41 -11.16 -14.85 -14.39
CA VAL A 41 -11.12 -13.55 -15.08
C VAL A 41 -10.47 -13.68 -16.44
N GLU A 42 -10.93 -12.88 -17.40
CA GLU A 42 -10.25 -12.75 -18.68
C GLU A 42 -8.95 -11.99 -18.46
N ALA A 43 -7.81 -12.65 -18.69
CA ALA A 43 -6.48 -12.08 -18.53
C ALA A 43 -5.61 -12.37 -19.76
N GLY A 44 -4.65 -11.49 -20.03
CA GLY A 44 -3.71 -11.64 -21.13
C GLY A 44 -2.44 -10.83 -20.88
N ALA A 45 -1.35 -11.23 -21.52
CA ALA A 45 -0.07 -10.54 -21.42
C ALA A 45 0.65 -10.49 -22.77
N ILE A 46 1.33 -9.35 -23.01
CA ILE A 46 2.22 -9.12 -24.15
C ILE A 46 3.52 -8.58 -23.58
N ILE A 47 4.64 -9.27 -23.82
CA ILE A 47 5.96 -8.87 -23.32
C ILE A 47 6.95 -8.80 -24.47
N PHE A 48 7.55 -7.63 -24.66
CA PHE A 48 8.63 -7.40 -25.62
C PHE A 48 10.00 -7.54 -24.92
N ASN A 49 10.97 -8.15 -25.61
CA ASN A 49 12.35 -8.33 -25.15
C ASN A 49 13.20 -7.04 -25.22
N GLY A 50 12.69 -6.00 -25.90
CA GLY A 50 13.39 -4.73 -26.07
C GLY A 50 14.55 -4.79 -27.06
N ASP A 51 14.77 -5.92 -27.73
CA ASP A 51 15.77 -6.08 -28.78
C ASP A 51 15.18 -5.57 -30.12
N PRO A 52 15.75 -4.52 -30.73
CA PRO A 52 15.27 -4.03 -32.02
C PRO A 52 15.39 -5.07 -33.16
N SER A 53 16.28 -6.06 -33.01
CA SER A 53 16.53 -7.09 -34.02
C SER A 53 15.58 -8.28 -33.95
N ASP A 54 14.92 -8.50 -32.80
CA ASP A 54 13.86 -9.49 -32.63
C ASP A 54 12.65 -8.84 -31.93
N PRO A 55 11.79 -8.17 -32.71
CA PRO A 55 10.62 -7.46 -32.17
C PRO A 55 9.48 -8.42 -31.77
N THR A 56 9.69 -9.74 -31.82
CA THR A 56 8.63 -10.72 -31.58
C THR A 56 8.26 -10.74 -30.09
N PRO A 57 7.00 -10.38 -29.73
CA PRO A 57 6.58 -10.45 -28.34
C PRO A 57 6.26 -11.87 -27.93
N GLU A 58 6.47 -12.18 -26.66
CA GLU A 58 5.86 -13.35 -26.05
C GLU A 58 4.43 -12.99 -25.62
N VAL A 59 3.47 -13.84 -26.01
CA VAL A 59 2.04 -13.57 -25.83
C VAL A 59 1.37 -14.76 -25.14
N TRP A 60 0.57 -14.46 -24.12
CA TRP A 60 -0.27 -15.44 -23.42
C TRP A 60 -1.72 -14.94 -23.35
N PRO A 61 -2.74 -15.78 -23.60
CA PRO A 61 -2.64 -17.23 -23.87
C PRO A 61 -2.20 -17.57 -25.31
N HIS A 62 -2.67 -16.81 -26.29
CA HIS A 62 -2.22 -16.82 -27.68
C HIS A 62 -2.64 -15.50 -28.34
N HIS A 63 -2.06 -15.15 -29.49
CA HIS A 63 -2.28 -13.86 -30.15
C HIS A 63 -3.76 -13.49 -30.33
N GLU A 64 -4.56 -14.42 -30.87
CA GLU A 64 -5.99 -14.18 -31.11
C GLU A 64 -6.78 -13.94 -29.81
N GLY A 65 -6.49 -14.70 -28.74
CA GLY A 65 -7.18 -14.56 -27.46
C GLY A 65 -6.89 -13.22 -26.80
N VAL A 66 -5.64 -12.76 -26.88
CA VAL A 66 -5.25 -11.43 -26.38
C VAL A 66 -5.86 -10.32 -27.22
N LYS A 67 -5.90 -10.47 -28.55
CA LYS A 67 -6.53 -9.48 -29.45
C LYS A 67 -8.00 -9.26 -29.10
N GLN A 68 -8.77 -10.34 -28.96
CA GLN A 68 -10.17 -10.26 -28.57
C GLN A 68 -10.37 -9.64 -27.17
N LEU A 69 -9.46 -9.92 -26.24
CA LEU A 69 -9.48 -9.32 -24.91
C LEU A 69 -9.24 -7.80 -24.96
N ILE A 70 -8.31 -7.34 -25.81
CA ILE A 70 -8.05 -5.92 -26.04
C ILE A 70 -9.27 -5.23 -26.65
N GLU A 71 -9.88 -5.84 -27.67
CA GLU A 71 -11.10 -5.32 -28.32
C GLU A 71 -12.23 -5.16 -27.30
N ARG A 72 -12.50 -6.17 -26.47
CA ARG A 72 -13.51 -6.09 -25.40
C ARG A 72 -13.20 -5.01 -24.35
N CYS A 73 -11.93 -4.85 -23.99
CA CYS A 73 -11.51 -3.78 -23.08
C CYS A 73 -11.71 -2.38 -23.69
N HIS A 74 -11.53 -2.26 -25.01
CA HIS A 74 -11.75 -1.01 -25.73
C HIS A 74 -13.23 -0.64 -25.79
N ASP A 75 -14.10 -1.64 -26.05
CA ASP A 75 -15.56 -1.47 -26.09
C ASP A 75 -16.17 -1.17 -24.72
N ARG A 76 -15.49 -1.56 -23.63
CA ARG A 76 -15.91 -1.32 -22.25
C ARG A 76 -14.80 -0.63 -21.46
N PRO A 77 -14.59 0.69 -21.66
CA PRO A 77 -13.57 1.42 -20.94
C PRO A 77 -13.92 1.44 -19.44
N VAL A 78 -13.27 0.56 -18.68
CA VAL A 78 -13.28 0.62 -17.22
C VAL A 78 -12.52 1.89 -16.82
N PRO A 79 -12.98 2.67 -15.83
CA PRO A 79 -12.19 3.78 -15.31
C PRO A 79 -10.82 3.23 -14.94
N ARG A 80 -9.77 3.71 -15.62
CA ARG A 80 -8.40 3.38 -15.27
C ARG A 80 -8.22 3.79 -13.81
N ARG A 81 -8.24 2.83 -12.89
CA ARG A 81 -7.57 2.99 -11.61
C ARG A 81 -6.08 2.87 -11.88
N THR A 82 -5.52 3.82 -12.63
CA THR A 82 -4.08 4.03 -12.68
C THR A 82 -3.70 4.71 -11.39
N LEU A 83 -3.70 3.94 -10.30
CA LEU A 83 -2.68 4.16 -9.30
C LEU A 83 -1.52 3.30 -9.78
N THR A 84 -0.39 3.92 -10.09
CA THR A 84 0.85 3.18 -10.24
C THR A 84 1.08 2.36 -8.97
N ILE A 85 1.87 1.28 -9.06
CA ILE A 85 2.23 0.50 -7.86
C ILE A 85 2.86 1.43 -6.81
N GLU A 86 3.66 2.40 -7.26
CA GLU A 86 4.27 3.44 -6.43
C GLU A 86 3.21 4.31 -5.73
N GLU A 87 2.23 4.86 -6.45
CA GLU A 87 1.14 5.65 -5.86
C GLU A 87 0.34 4.84 -4.84
N SER A 88 0.06 3.58 -5.13
CA SER A 88 -0.62 2.65 -4.22
C SER A 88 0.20 2.39 -2.95
N ILE A 89 1.51 2.18 -3.06
CA ILE A 89 2.40 2.02 -1.90
C ILE A 89 2.44 3.31 -1.08
N GLN A 90 2.62 4.46 -1.74
CA GLN A 90 2.68 5.76 -1.07
C GLN A 90 1.38 6.07 -0.32
N GLN A 91 0.23 5.77 -0.94
CA GLN A 91 -1.07 5.91 -0.30
C GLN A 91 -1.18 5.04 0.96
N ARG A 92 -0.75 3.78 0.91
CA ARG A 92 -0.75 2.90 2.09
C ARG A 92 0.18 3.41 3.19
N ILE A 93 1.35 3.94 2.82
CA ILE A 93 2.29 4.55 3.78
C ILE A 93 1.61 5.74 4.48
N ASN A 94 0.93 6.61 3.73
CA ASN A 94 0.26 7.77 4.28
C ASN A 94 -0.87 7.37 5.24
N ILE A 95 -1.72 6.41 4.85
CA ILE A 95 -2.77 5.86 5.71
C ILE A 95 -2.18 5.28 6.99
N ALA A 96 -1.09 4.50 6.89
CA ALA A 96 -0.43 3.92 8.05
C ALA A 96 0.15 4.98 8.99
N LYS A 97 0.73 6.06 8.44
CA LYS A 97 1.22 7.21 9.22
C LYS A 97 0.09 7.93 9.95
N GLU A 98 -1.03 8.19 9.28
CA GLU A 98 -2.20 8.82 9.89
C GLU A 98 -2.77 7.97 11.03
N LEU A 99 -2.89 6.66 10.82
CA LEU A 99 -3.32 5.72 11.85
C LEU A 99 -2.37 5.71 13.06
N LEU A 100 -1.05 5.75 12.80
CA LEU A 100 -0.05 5.81 13.86
C LEU A 100 -0.14 7.10 14.68
N THR A 101 -0.29 8.25 14.02
CA THR A 101 -0.46 9.55 14.69
C THR A 101 -1.70 9.56 15.55
N ARG A 102 -2.83 9.07 15.03
CA ARG A 102 -4.08 8.96 15.79
C ARG A 102 -3.92 8.05 17.00
N LYS A 103 -3.29 6.89 16.83
CA LYS A 103 -3.06 5.95 17.92
C LYS A 103 -2.15 6.53 19.01
N ARG A 104 -1.16 7.33 18.65
CA ARG A 104 -0.32 8.07 19.62
C ARG A 104 -1.15 9.07 20.40
N GLN A 105 -1.96 9.88 19.73
CA GLN A 105 -2.85 10.84 20.41
C GLN A 105 -3.84 10.14 21.36
N GLU A 106 -4.44 9.02 20.93
CA GLU A 106 -5.30 8.20 21.79
C GLU A 106 -4.55 7.67 23.02
N ASN A 107 -3.32 7.17 22.83
CA ASN A 107 -2.49 6.68 23.93
C ASN A 107 -2.06 7.80 24.89
N ASP A 108 -1.72 8.98 24.38
CA ASP A 108 -1.34 10.14 25.19
C ASP A 108 -2.52 10.57 26.07
N VAL A 109 -3.73 10.66 25.50
CA VAL A 109 -4.95 10.96 26.25
C VAL A 109 -5.23 9.91 27.33
N GLU A 110 -5.06 8.63 27.00
CA GLU A 110 -5.26 7.52 27.94
C GLU A 110 -4.24 7.57 29.09
N GLU A 111 -2.96 7.83 28.79
CA GLU A 111 -1.90 7.92 29.80
C GLU A 111 -2.16 9.08 30.77
N ILE A 112 -2.49 10.27 30.24
CA ILE A 112 -2.81 11.43 31.07
C ILE A 112 -4.06 11.17 31.92
N SER A 113 -5.09 10.53 31.35
CA SER A 113 -6.31 10.16 32.07
C SER A 113 -6.02 9.21 33.22
N GLN A 114 -5.18 8.19 33.01
CA GLN A 114 -4.76 7.25 34.05
C GLN A 114 -3.97 7.94 35.16
N GLN A 115 -3.06 8.86 34.82
CA GLN A 115 -2.33 9.66 35.81
C GLN A 115 -3.29 10.52 36.65
N MET A 116 -4.27 11.18 36.02
CA MET A 116 -5.28 11.96 36.73
C MET A 116 -6.08 11.11 37.71
N ILE A 117 -6.50 9.90 37.31
CA ILE A 117 -7.21 8.95 38.19
C ILE A 117 -6.34 8.57 39.40
N GLN A 118 -5.04 8.30 39.19
CA GLN A 118 -4.13 8.00 40.29
C GLN A 118 -3.93 9.18 41.25
N CYS A 119 -3.88 10.41 40.72
CA CYS A 119 -3.79 11.63 41.53
C CYS A 119 -5.06 11.82 42.38
N LEU A 120 -6.24 11.65 41.79
CA LEU A 120 -7.53 11.74 42.50
C LEU A 120 -7.67 10.68 43.58
N ALA A 121 -7.12 9.48 43.35
CA ALA A 121 -7.08 8.41 44.35
C ALA A 121 -6.03 8.64 45.45
N GLY A 122 -5.26 9.74 45.41
CA GLY A 122 -4.19 10.04 46.35
C GLY A 122 -2.97 9.12 46.24
N LYS A 123 -2.84 8.37 45.13
CA LYS A 123 -1.79 7.37 44.91
C LYS A 123 -0.57 7.91 44.19
N ALA A 124 -0.69 9.08 43.55
CA ALA A 124 0.39 9.73 42.80
C ALA A 124 0.27 11.26 42.93
N MET A 125 1.39 11.96 42.71
CA MET A 125 1.40 13.42 42.58
C MET A 125 1.38 13.80 41.09
N PRO A 126 0.70 14.90 40.71
CA PRO A 126 0.65 15.33 39.32
C PRO A 126 2.04 15.74 38.82
N ASN A 127 2.48 15.18 37.69
CA ASN A 127 3.71 15.62 37.04
C ASN A 127 3.52 17.03 36.42
N PRO A 128 4.32 18.04 36.79
CA PRO A 128 4.22 19.39 36.24
C PRO A 128 4.27 19.48 34.72
N THR A 129 4.97 18.56 34.04
CA THR A 129 5.04 18.55 32.57
C THR A 129 3.70 18.28 31.91
N ASN A 130 2.78 17.64 32.62
CA ASN A 130 1.50 17.14 32.09
C ASN A 130 0.31 18.03 32.48
N TRP A 131 0.54 19.11 33.25
CA TRP A 131 -0.52 19.98 33.77
C TRP A 131 -1.37 20.62 32.67
N ASN A 132 -0.75 21.03 31.57
CA ASN A 132 -1.46 21.63 30.45
C ASN A 132 -2.42 20.62 29.78
N ASP A 133 -1.97 19.38 29.60
CA ASP A 133 -2.77 18.31 29.00
C ASP A 133 -3.91 17.88 29.93
N MET A 134 -3.62 17.76 31.23
CA MET A 134 -4.64 17.51 32.26
C MET A 134 -5.70 18.61 32.28
N LYS A 135 -5.29 19.88 32.25
CA LYS A 135 -6.21 21.02 32.19
C LYS A 135 -7.08 20.96 30.93
N MET A 136 -6.48 20.69 29.76
CA MET A 136 -7.19 20.59 28.50
C MET A 136 -8.27 19.48 28.52
N LEU A 137 -7.95 18.31 29.08
CA LEU A 137 -8.90 17.20 29.20
C LEU A 137 -10.07 17.52 30.13
N VAL A 138 -9.81 18.20 31.26
CA VAL A 138 -10.87 18.67 32.16
C VAL A 138 -11.80 19.65 31.43
N GLU A 139 -11.23 20.63 30.72
CA GLU A 139 -12.02 21.61 29.95
C GLU A 139 -12.87 20.94 28.85
N GLN A 140 -12.31 19.97 28.12
CA GLN A 140 -13.04 19.19 27.12
C GLN A 140 -14.18 18.38 27.75
N THR A 141 -13.93 17.72 28.88
CA THR A 141 -14.93 16.92 29.60
C THR A 141 -16.09 17.79 30.10
N LEU A 142 -15.78 18.94 30.70
CA LEU A 142 -16.78 19.91 31.16
C LEU A 142 -17.64 20.47 30.01
N LYS A 143 -17.01 20.78 28.86
CA LYS A 143 -17.73 21.22 27.65
C LYS A 143 -18.66 20.15 27.09
N ASN A 144 -18.20 18.90 27.02
CA ASN A 144 -19.01 17.79 26.52
C ASN A 144 -20.22 17.53 27.42
N ASN A 145 -20.07 17.63 28.74
CA ASN A 145 -21.17 17.48 29.69
C ASN A 145 -22.18 18.65 29.67
N ALA A 146 -21.75 19.86 29.28
CA ALA A 146 -22.63 21.02 29.13
C ALA A 146 -23.53 20.93 27.88
N ASN A 147 -23.09 20.22 26.84
CA ASN A 147 -23.83 20.05 25.57
C ASN A 147 -24.84 18.88 25.59
N ILE A 148 -25.02 18.20 26.74
CA ILE A 148 -25.96 17.08 26.92
C ILE A 148 -27.28 17.58 27.60
N LYS A 149 -27.47 18.89 27.74
CA LYS A 149 -28.70 19.51 28.26
C LYS A 149 -29.53 20.17 27.17
#